data_AF-A0A2E2JG96-F1
#
_entry.id   AF-A0A2E2JG96-F1
#
_cell.length_a   1.000
_cell.length_b   1.000
_cell.length_c   1.000
_cell.angle_alpha   90.00
_cell.angle_beta   90.00
_cell.angle_gamma   90.00
#
_symmetry.space_group_name_H-M   'P 1'
#
loop_
_entity.id
_entity.type
_entity.pdbx_description
1 polymer ?
#
loop_
_entity_poly.entity_id
_entity_poly.type
_entity_poly.pdbx_seq_one_letter_code
_entity_poly.pdbx_strand_id
1 'polypeptide(L)'
;MESEMGLLWEVALPEFLLVTVVLGGGGAWMIGRSTALTWNGWGLMTFYVLLLTIAVRFIHFSLFGGSFFLPPATFGTAIYYGLIDFIVLLAIAGIGRSYVRNRQMSRQYGILHGNHR
;
A
#
# COMPACT_ATOMS: atom_id res chain seq x y z
N MET A 1 17.34 10.73 -16.35
CA MET A 1 17.80 10.90 -14.96
C MET A 1 18.59 9.65 -14.62
N GLU A 2 19.78 9.80 -14.04
CA GLU A 2 20.63 8.67 -13.66
C GLU A 2 19.88 7.78 -12.65
N SER A 3 19.81 6.48 -12.90
CA SER A 3 19.25 5.51 -11.95
C SER A 3 20.27 5.28 -10.83
N GLU A 4 20.02 5.86 -9.66
CA GLU A 4 20.83 5.59 -8.48
C GLU A 4 20.41 4.23 -7.89
N MET A 5 21.28 3.24 -8.01
CA MET A 5 21.11 1.93 -7.38
C MET A 5 21.38 2.04 -5.86
N GLY A 6 20.41 2.61 -5.13
CA GLY A 6 20.46 2.74 -3.69
C GLY A 6 20.03 1.46 -2.96
N LEU A 7 20.41 1.33 -1.69
CA LEU A 7 20.01 0.20 -0.83
C LEU A 7 18.47 0.06 -0.71
N LEU A 8 17.76 1.19 -0.77
CA LEU A 8 16.31 1.23 -0.60
C LEU A 8 15.55 1.28 -1.92
N TRP A 9 16.11 1.88 -2.98
CA TRP A 9 15.38 2.14 -4.22
C TRP A 9 16.30 2.34 -5.43
N GLU A 10 15.80 1.99 -6.62
CA GLU A 10 16.51 2.04 -7.91
C GLU A 10 16.34 3.36 -8.70
N VAL A 11 15.50 4.25 -8.17
CA VAL A 11 15.07 5.49 -8.80
C VAL A 11 15.15 6.64 -7.80
N ALA A 12 15.12 7.88 -8.29
CA ALA A 12 15.40 9.03 -7.44
C ALA A 12 14.38 9.13 -6.29
N LEU A 13 14.85 9.53 -5.10
CA LEU A 13 14.00 9.67 -3.90
C LEU A 13 12.69 10.44 -4.13
N PRO A 14 12.64 11.54 -4.90
CA PRO A 14 11.39 12.25 -5.19
C PRO A 14 10.37 11.40 -5.96
N GLU A 15 10.82 10.54 -6.86
CA GLU A 15 9.97 9.67 -7.69
C GLU A 15 9.36 8.57 -6.82
N PHE A 16 10.16 7.99 -5.92
CA PHE A 16 9.67 7.08 -4.88
C PHE A 16 8.59 7.72 -4.00
N LEU A 17 8.84 8.93 -3.49
CA LEU A 17 7.88 9.63 -2.65
C LEU A 17 6.58 9.94 -3.40
N LEU A 18 6.66 10.42 -4.64
CA LEU A 18 5.48 10.76 -5.42
C LEU A 18 4.67 9.53 -5.82
N VAL A 19 5.31 8.48 -6.34
CA VAL A 19 4.60 7.32 -6.86
C VAL A 19 4.19 6.35 -5.74
N THR A 20 5.13 5.98 -4.87
CA THR A 20 4.84 4.97 -3.83
C THR A 20 4.10 5.59 -2.65
N VAL A 21 4.53 6.75 -2.14
CA VAL A 21 3.93 7.32 -0.92
C VAL A 21 2.66 8.12 -1.22
N VAL A 22 2.67 9.00 -2.22
CA VAL A 22 1.48 9.83 -2.52
C VAL A 22 0.43 9.04 -3.29
N LEU A 23 0.76 8.52 -4.49
CA LEU A 23 -0.21 7.81 -5.32
C LEU A 23 -0.53 6.41 -4.75
N GLY A 24 0.49 5.60 -4.52
CA GLY A 24 0.37 4.27 -3.94
C GLY A 24 -0.21 4.32 -2.53
N GLY A 25 0.34 5.16 -1.66
CA GLY A 25 -0.14 5.30 -0.28
C GLY A 25 -1.57 5.82 -0.20
N GLY A 26 -1.98 6.74 -1.07
CA GLY A 26 -3.37 7.16 -1.20
C GLY A 26 -4.30 5.99 -1.56
N GLY A 27 -3.91 5.18 -2.55
CA GLY A 27 -4.61 3.96 -2.92
C GLY A 27 -4.69 2.95 -1.78
N ALA A 28 -3.57 2.69 -1.10
CA ALA A 28 -3.47 1.77 0.02
C ALA A 28 -4.35 2.20 1.20
N TRP A 29 -4.37 3.49 1.53
CA TRP A 29 -5.27 4.04 2.54
C TRP A 29 -6.74 3.80 2.19
N MET A 30 -7.13 4.03 0.92
CA MET A 30 -8.49 3.78 0.45
C MET A 30 -8.88 2.30 0.53
N ILE A 31 -7.96 1.38 0.20
CA ILE A 31 -8.16 -0.07 0.36
C ILE A 31 -8.32 -0.44 1.85
N GLY A 32 -7.45 0.10 2.71
CA GLY A 32 -7.53 -0.11 4.16
C GLY A 32 -8.87 0.35 4.73
N ARG A 33 -9.32 1.54 4.31
CA ARG A 33 -10.62 2.11 4.68
C ARG A 33 -11.79 1.31 4.13
N SER A 34 -11.79 0.93 2.86
CA SER A 34 -12.92 0.20 2.24
C SER A 34 -13.13 -1.15 2.92
N THR A 35 -12.06 -1.90 3.12
CA THR A 35 -12.10 -3.20 3.81
C THR A 35 -12.48 -3.08 5.29
N ALA A 36 -12.30 -1.92 5.91
CA ALA A 36 -12.78 -1.63 7.25
C ALA A 36 -14.29 -1.43 7.30
N LEU A 37 -14.80 -0.61 6.37
CA LEU A 37 -16.21 -0.26 6.30
C LEU A 37 -17.09 -1.48 6.06
N THR A 38 -16.60 -2.45 5.28
CA THR A 38 -17.30 -3.70 4.97
C THR A 38 -17.03 -4.84 5.95
N TRP A 39 -16.25 -4.62 7.01
CA TRP A 39 -15.85 -5.66 7.98
C TRP A 39 -15.14 -6.87 7.36
N ASN A 40 -14.56 -6.70 6.16
CA ASN A 40 -13.84 -7.77 5.47
C ASN A 40 -12.56 -8.18 6.21
N GLY A 41 -12.10 -9.41 6.00
CA GLY A 41 -10.88 -9.94 6.63
C GLY A 41 -9.57 -9.29 6.13
N TRP A 42 -8.48 -9.52 6.88
CA TRP A 42 -7.14 -9.02 6.53
C TRP A 42 -6.62 -9.58 5.19
N GLY A 43 -6.94 -10.85 4.87
CA GLY A 43 -6.51 -11.48 3.61
C GLY A 43 -6.98 -10.74 2.36
N LEU A 44 -8.23 -10.25 2.34
CA LEU A 44 -8.76 -9.50 1.20
C LEU A 44 -8.05 -8.15 1.02
N MET A 45 -7.74 -7.46 2.13
CA MET A 45 -6.95 -6.24 2.08
C MET A 45 -5.55 -6.51 1.52
N THR A 46 -4.86 -7.53 2.03
CA THR A 46 -3.52 -7.91 1.57
C THR A 46 -3.52 -8.25 0.07
N PHE A 47 -4.54 -8.96 -0.42
CA PHE A 47 -4.71 -9.25 -1.83
C PHE A 47 -4.85 -7.98 -2.69
N TYR A 48 -5.69 -7.03 -2.27
CA TYR A 48 -5.83 -5.75 -3.00
C TYR A 48 -4.57 -4.89 -2.95
N VAL A 49 -3.83 -4.90 -1.84
CA VAL A 49 -2.53 -4.21 -1.73
C VAL A 49 -1.49 -4.86 -2.65
N LEU A 50 -1.51 -6.19 -2.79
CA LEU A 50 -0.63 -6.89 -3.74
C LEU A 50 -0.90 -6.44 -5.17
N LEU A 51 -2.17 -6.38 -5.59
CA LEU A 51 -2.54 -5.86 -6.92
C LEU A 51 -2.13 -4.39 -7.10
N LEU A 52 -2.33 -3.56 -6.07
CA LEU A 52 -1.89 -2.17 -6.09
C LEU A 52 -0.37 -2.04 -6.22
N THR A 53 0.40 -2.93 -5.58
CA THR A 53 1.86 -2.94 -5.68
C THR A 53 2.31 -3.22 -7.11
N ILE A 54 1.64 -4.15 -7.80
CA ILE A 54 1.92 -4.42 -9.22
C ILE A 54 1.66 -3.18 -10.07
N ALA A 55 0.56 -2.46 -9.81
CA ALA A 55 0.24 -1.22 -10.51
C ALA A 55 1.27 -0.11 -10.25
N VAL A 56 1.72 0.05 -8.99
CA VAL A 56 2.75 1.02 -8.60
C VAL A 56 4.09 0.69 -9.24
N ARG A 57 4.52 -0.58 -9.23
CA ARG A 57 5.70 -1.08 -9.95
C ARG A 57 5.64 -0.75 -11.44
N PHE A 58 4.47 -0.92 -12.05
CA PHE A 58 4.29 -0.61 -13.47
C PHE A 58 4.48 0.87 -13.78
N ILE A 59 4.06 1.77 -12.88
CA ILE A 59 4.29 3.22 -13.02
C ILE A 59 5.79 3.53 -12.90
N HIS A 60 6.48 2.92 -11.92
CA HIS A 60 7.93 3.06 -11.77
C HIS A 60 8.71 2.62 -13.02
N PHE A 61 8.32 1.48 -13.60
CA PHE A 61 8.88 1.02 -14.87
C PHE A 61 8.59 1.99 -16.03
N SER A 62 7.34 2.40 -16.20
CA SER A 62 6.90 3.15 -17.39
C SER A 62 7.38 4.60 -17.41
N LEU A 63 7.39 5.26 -16.26
CA LEU A 63 7.74 6.68 -16.17
C LEU A 63 9.23 6.90 -15.89
N PHE A 64 9.88 5.98 -15.17
CA PHE A 64 11.22 6.20 -14.64
C PHE A 64 12.22 5.08 -14.98
N GLY A 65 11.81 4.09 -15.76
CA GLY A 65 12.69 3.00 -16.21
C GLY A 65 13.12 2.04 -15.10
N GLY A 66 12.37 1.98 -13.99
CA GLY A 66 12.61 1.02 -12.90
C GLY A 66 12.45 -0.44 -13.34
N SER A 67 12.89 -1.40 -12.55
CA SER A 67 12.74 -2.82 -12.84
C SER A 67 11.29 -3.29 -12.70
N PHE A 68 10.86 -4.10 -13.66
CA PHE A 68 9.55 -4.75 -13.65
C PHE A 68 9.72 -6.26 -13.62
N PHE A 69 8.66 -6.96 -13.21
CA PHE A 69 8.64 -8.43 -13.09
C PHE A 69 8.92 -9.17 -14.41
N LEU A 70 8.92 -8.47 -15.54
CA LEU A 70 9.26 -8.96 -16.87
C LEU A 70 10.31 -8.03 -17.48
N PRO A 71 11.34 -8.54 -18.17
CA PRO A 71 11.66 -9.95 -18.52
C PRO A 71 12.27 -10.79 -17.36
N PRO A 72 12.38 -12.12 -17.48
CA PRO A 72 12.86 -13.01 -16.40
C PRO A 72 14.26 -12.65 -15.84
N ALA A 73 15.09 -11.97 -16.61
CA ALA A 73 16.42 -11.52 -16.17
C ALA A 73 16.37 -10.48 -15.03
N THR A 74 15.34 -9.62 -15.00
CA THR A 74 15.12 -8.61 -13.95
C THR A 74 14.22 -9.09 -12.81
N PHE A 75 13.81 -10.37 -12.83
CA PHE A 75 12.84 -10.89 -11.86
C PHE A 75 13.35 -10.84 -10.41
N GLY A 76 14.64 -11.09 -10.17
CA GLY A 76 15.24 -11.06 -8.83
C GLY A 76 15.23 -9.67 -8.20
N THR A 77 15.66 -8.64 -8.94
CA THR A 77 15.64 -7.24 -8.48
C THR A 77 14.21 -6.71 -8.36
N ALA A 78 13.33 -7.05 -9.30
CA ALA A 78 11.92 -6.65 -9.26
C ALA A 78 11.18 -7.23 -8.04
N ILE A 79 11.50 -8.46 -7.60
CA ILE A 79 10.95 -9.01 -6.36
C ILE A 79 11.42 -8.23 -5.14
N TYR A 80 12.72 -7.92 -5.06
CA TYR A 80 13.28 -7.19 -3.92
C TYR A 80 12.60 -5.83 -3.75
N TYR A 81 12.58 -5.02 -4.81
CA TYR A 81 11.95 -3.70 -4.80
C TYR A 81 10.42 -3.77 -4.70
N GLY A 82 9.80 -4.76 -5.33
CA GLY A 82 8.36 -5.02 -5.20
C GLY A 82 7.95 -5.39 -3.77
N LEU A 83 8.80 -6.11 -3.03
CA LEU A 83 8.55 -6.46 -1.63
C LEU A 83 8.61 -5.21 -0.73
N ILE A 84 9.56 -4.31 -0.98
CA ILE A 84 9.67 -3.04 -0.26
C ILE A 84 8.40 -2.21 -0.44
N ASP A 85 7.97 -1.99 -1.69
CA ASP A 85 6.72 -1.28 -1.96
C ASP A 85 5.53 -1.97 -1.29
N PHE A 86 5.45 -3.29 -1.39
CA PHE A 86 4.36 -4.05 -0.80
C PHE A 86 4.27 -3.83 0.72
N ILE A 87 5.40 -3.89 1.43
CA ILE A 87 5.45 -3.66 2.88
C ILE A 87 5.02 -2.23 3.22
N VAL A 88 5.52 -1.23 2.48
CA VAL A 88 5.17 0.17 2.69
C VAL A 88 3.67 0.40 2.48
N LEU A 89 3.11 -0.10 1.37
CA LEU A 89 1.70 0.03 1.05
C LEU A 89 0.82 -0.76 2.04
N LEU A 90 1.26 -1.95 2.47
CA LEU A 90 0.54 -2.76 3.45
C LEU A 90 0.50 -2.08 4.82
N ALA A 91 1.58 -1.43 5.23
CA ALA A 91 1.62 -0.64 6.45
C ALA A 91 0.64 0.54 6.39
N ILE A 92 0.62 1.30 5.29
CA ILE A 92 -0.31 2.42 5.08
C ILE A 92 -1.76 1.92 5.08
N ALA A 93 -2.04 0.84 4.34
CA ALA A 93 -3.36 0.21 4.33
C ALA A 93 -3.77 -0.24 5.73
N GLY A 94 -2.88 -0.87 6.49
CA GLY A 94 -3.08 -1.30 7.87
C GLY A 94 -3.42 -0.15 8.81
N ILE A 95 -2.70 0.98 8.71
CA ILE A 95 -2.98 2.19 9.50
C ILE A 95 -4.40 2.71 9.17
N GLY A 96 -4.74 2.83 7.88
CA GLY A 96 -6.08 3.26 7.45
C GLY A 96 -7.18 2.31 7.91
N ARG A 97 -6.92 1.00 7.85
CA ARG A 97 -7.77 -0.08 8.38
C ARG A 97 -8.06 0.16 9.87
N SER A 98 -7.01 0.28 10.68
CA SER A 98 -7.10 0.40 12.14
C SER A 98 -7.78 1.71 12.57
N TYR A 99 -7.48 2.82 11.90
CA TYR A 99 -8.12 4.11 12.15
C TYR A 99 -9.65 4.02 12.01
N VAL A 100 -10.14 3.37 10.96
CA VAL A 100 -11.59 3.24 10.70
C VAL A 100 -12.25 2.26 11.68
N ARG A 101 -11.64 1.11 11.97
CA ARG A 101 -12.24 0.16 12.94
C ARG A 101 -12.34 0.73 14.34
N ASN A 102 -11.32 1.44 14.81
CA ASN A 102 -11.33 2.03 16.15
C ASN A 102 -12.51 2.99 16.30
N ARG A 103 -12.82 3.77 15.25
CA ARG A 103 -13.97 4.67 15.21
C ARG A 103 -15.30 3.92 15.12
N GLN A 104 -15.38 2.83 14.37
CA GLN A 104 -16.59 1.99 14.30
C GLN A 104 -16.93 1.38 15.66
N MET A 105 -15.93 0.81 16.35
CA MET A 105 -16.10 0.22 17.68
C MET A 105 -16.55 1.27 18.72
N SER A 106 -15.90 2.44 18.74
CA SER A 106 -16.30 3.53 19.66
C SER A 106 -17.75 3.96 19.45
N ARG A 107 -18.23 4.06 18.20
CA ARG A 107 -19.62 4.45 17.90
C ARG A 107 -20.63 3.37 18.26
N GLN A 108 -20.39 2.11 17.90
CA GLN A 108 -21.34 1.04 18.19
C GLN A 108 -21.42 0.71 19.67
N TYR A 109 -20.28 0.62 20.38
CA TYR A 109 -20.28 0.37 21.82
C TYR A 109 -20.72 1.58 22.64
N GLY A 110 -20.50 2.80 22.16
CA GLY A 110 -21.03 4.01 22.80
C GLY A 110 -22.56 4.03 22.84
N ILE A 111 -23.22 3.61 21.76
CA ILE A 111 -24.68 3.50 21.70
C ILE A 111 -25.18 2.41 22.65
N LEU A 112 -24.50 1.25 22.70
CA LEU A 112 -24.88 0.13 23.58
C LEU A 112 -24.81 0.51 25.08
N HIS A 113 -23.82 1.30 25.50
CA HIS A 113 -23.69 1.72 26.90
C HIS A 113 -24.53 2.96 27.26
N GLY A 114 -24.89 3.79 26.28
CA GLY A 114 -25.65 5.02 26.50
C GLY A 114 -27.15 4.82 26.77
N ASN A 115 -27.71 3.64 26.50
CA ASN A 115 -29.15 3.39 26.50
C ASN A 115 -29.72 2.79 27.81
N HIS A 116 -28.96 2.85 28.92
CA HIS A 116 -29.35 2.32 30.23
C HIS A 116 -29.56 3.39 31.31
N ARG A 117 -29.91 4.64 30.95
CA ARG A 117 -30.23 5.69 31.92
C ARG A 117 -31.55 6.36 31.60
#